data_AF-A0A7C2U4H9-F1
#
_entry.id   AF-A0A7C2U4H9-F1
#
_cell.length_a   1.000
_cell.length_b   1.000
_cell.length_c   1.000
_cell.angle_alpha   90.00
_cell.angle_beta   90.00
_cell.angle_gamma   90.00
#
_symmetry.space_group_name_H-M   'P 1'
#
loop_
_entity.id
_entity.type
_entity.pdbx_description
1 polymer ?
#
loop_
_entity_poly.entity_id
_entity_poly.type
_entity_poly.pdbx_seq_one_letter_code
_entity_poly.pdbx_strand_id
1 'polypeptide(L)'
;MAERDFSCAGVTFIDHNNQVNEILYATLTPLGYKAYVSIYALQHIEKHPIASKHKNDIAYILSNPDLVTPNPDNLKTHIFYKSYGKILLAVAVQVKNEVRFVATMYEAPNVKGLKQERILTSEFLFLRGGFKWKKWK
;
A
#
# COMPACT_ATOMS: atom_id res chain seq x y z
N MET A 1 8.51 11.44 11.01
CA MET A 1 8.66 9.98 11.12
C MET A 1 7.32 9.35 10.80
N ALA A 2 7.29 8.23 10.07
CA ALA A 2 6.06 7.46 9.92
C ALA A 2 5.73 6.79 11.26
N GLU A 3 4.57 7.07 11.81
CA GLU A 3 4.21 6.62 13.15
C GLU A 3 3.58 5.23 13.08
N ARG A 4 4.26 4.25 13.70
CA ARG A 4 3.70 2.92 13.95
C ARG A 4 2.96 3.00 15.28
N ASP A 5 1.66 2.78 15.24
CA ASP A 5 0.81 2.69 16.42
C ASP A 5 0.75 1.24 16.89
N PHE A 6 1.33 0.97 18.07
CA PHE A 6 1.37 -0.36 18.67
C PHE A 6 0.22 -0.61 19.64
N SER A 7 -0.74 0.32 19.81
CA SER A 7 -1.84 0.15 20.77
C SER A 7 -2.74 -1.04 20.49
N CYS A 8 -2.72 -1.55 19.26
CA CYS A 8 -3.47 -2.72 18.80
C CYS A 8 -2.60 -3.97 18.58
N ALA A 9 -1.33 -3.93 18.98
CA ALA A 9 -0.44 -5.10 18.87
C ALA A 9 -0.99 -6.27 19.70
N GLY A 10 -0.94 -7.48 19.16
CA GLY A 10 -1.48 -8.69 19.80
C GLY A 10 -2.98 -8.92 19.61
N VAL A 11 -3.72 -7.95 19.06
CA VAL A 11 -5.14 -8.15 18.72
C VAL A 11 -5.25 -9.10 17.52
N THR A 12 -6.13 -10.10 17.64
CA THR A 12 -6.35 -11.07 16.57
C THR A 12 -7.54 -10.71 15.68
N PHE A 13 -7.48 -11.12 14.42
CA PHE A 13 -8.57 -10.98 13.45
C PHE A 13 -8.59 -12.16 12.46
N ILE A 14 -9.72 -12.33 11.77
CA ILE A 14 -9.86 -13.36 10.74
C ILE A 14 -9.67 -12.72 9.35
N ASP A 15 -8.62 -13.10 8.63
CA ASP A 15 -8.32 -12.56 7.29
C ASP A 15 -9.26 -13.11 6.19
N HIS A 16 -9.05 -12.69 4.94
CA HIS A 16 -9.86 -13.14 3.80
C HIS A 16 -9.80 -14.66 3.54
N ASN A 17 -8.78 -15.36 4.05
CA ASN A 17 -8.61 -16.81 3.93
C ASN A 17 -9.19 -17.57 5.14
N ASN A 18 -9.96 -16.89 6.00
CA ASN A 18 -10.47 -17.42 7.27
C ASN A 18 -9.38 -17.87 8.24
N GLN A 19 -8.18 -17.28 8.16
CA GLN A 19 -7.09 -17.56 9.08
C GLN A 19 -7.07 -16.54 10.21
N VAL A 20 -6.82 -17.02 11.43
CA VAL A 20 -6.58 -16.15 12.59
C VAL A 20 -5.20 -15.53 12.44
N ASN A 21 -5.16 -14.22 12.53
CA ASN A 21 -3.99 -13.40 12.32
C ASN A 21 -3.82 -12.41 13.46
N GLU A 22 -2.58 -12.09 13.78
CA GLU A 22 -2.23 -11.13 14.82
C GLU A 22 -1.78 -9.80 14.21
N ILE A 23 -2.32 -8.70 14.74
CA ILE A 23 -1.92 -7.34 14.40
C ILE A 23 -0.58 -7.03 15.10
N LEU A 24 0.37 -6.51 14.34
CA LEU A 24 1.66 -6.03 14.87
C LEU A 24 1.60 -4.54 15.20
N TYR A 25 1.02 -3.75 14.31
CA TYR A 25 0.85 -2.32 14.47
C TYR A 25 -0.18 -1.79 13.48
N ALA A 26 -0.62 -0.56 13.70
CA ALA A 26 -1.42 0.22 12.76
C ALA A 26 -0.62 1.43 12.25
N THR A 27 -1.02 1.95 11.10
CA THR A 27 -0.48 3.19 10.54
C THR A 27 -1.61 4.04 9.99
N LEU A 28 -1.63 5.32 10.36
CA LEU A 28 -2.56 6.30 9.78
C LEU A 28 -2.15 6.63 8.34
N THR A 29 -3.12 6.56 7.44
CA THR A 29 -2.92 6.87 6.01
C THR A 29 -3.37 8.30 5.68
N PRO A 30 -2.88 8.91 4.58
CA PRO A 30 -3.39 10.20 4.09
C PRO A 30 -4.88 10.20 3.74
N LEU A 31 -5.48 9.02 3.56
CA LEU A 31 -6.92 8.87 3.33
C LEU A 31 -7.76 8.94 4.62
N GLY A 32 -7.13 9.18 5.79
CA GLY A 32 -7.81 9.41 7.06
C GLY A 32 -8.20 8.15 7.83
N TYR A 33 -7.76 6.96 7.41
CA TYR A 33 -8.01 5.70 8.12
C TYR A 33 -6.73 5.03 8.60
N LYS A 34 -6.86 4.16 9.61
CA LYS A 34 -5.79 3.26 10.07
C LYS A 34 -5.73 2.01 9.20
N ALA A 35 -4.54 1.69 8.71
CA ALA A 35 -4.24 0.41 8.06
C ALA A 35 -3.49 -0.48 9.06
N TYR A 36 -4.03 -1.67 9.32
CA TYR A 36 -3.46 -2.64 10.24
C TYR A 36 -2.49 -3.57 9.52
N VAL A 37 -1.31 -3.77 10.09
CA VAL A 37 -0.27 -4.67 9.57
C VAL A 37 -0.23 -5.91 10.45
N SER A 38 -0.33 -7.09 9.83
CA SER A 38 -0.33 -8.37 10.53
C SER A 38 0.97 -9.14 10.31
N ILE A 39 1.21 -10.15 11.16
CA ILE A 39 2.33 -11.10 10.98
C ILE A 39 2.26 -11.77 9.60
N TYR A 40 1.06 -12.23 9.20
CA TYR A 40 0.87 -12.88 7.91
C TYR A 40 1.19 -11.97 6.72
N ALA A 41 0.80 -10.69 6.79
CA ALA A 41 1.15 -9.73 5.76
C ALA A 41 2.68 -9.64 5.60
N LEU A 42 3.43 -9.61 6.70
CA LEU A 42 4.90 -9.63 6.65
C LEU A 42 5.45 -10.94 6.09
N GLN A 43 4.95 -12.09 6.55
CA GLN A 43 5.36 -13.41 6.03
C GLN A 43 5.08 -13.55 4.53
N HIS A 44 3.96 -12.99 4.05
CA HIS A 44 3.64 -12.97 2.63
C HIS A 44 4.64 -12.11 1.86
N ILE A 45 5.01 -10.93 2.39
CA ILE A 45 5.99 -10.01 1.80
C ILE A 45 7.39 -10.63 1.75
N GLU A 46 7.76 -11.44 2.75
CA GLU A 46 9.07 -12.10 2.79
C GLU A 46 9.31 -13.04 1.59
N LYS A 47 8.24 -13.55 0.97
CA LYS A 47 8.30 -14.37 -0.24
C LYS A 47 8.64 -13.59 -1.51
N HIS A 48 8.61 -12.26 -1.46
CA HIS A 48 8.92 -11.37 -2.58
C HIS A 48 10.31 -10.73 -2.38
N PRO A 49 11.36 -11.14 -3.12
CA PRO A 49 12.75 -10.78 -2.81
C PRO A 49 13.01 -9.27 -2.71
N ILE A 50 12.40 -8.46 -3.58
CA ILE A 50 12.59 -7.01 -3.59
C ILE A 50 11.76 -6.34 -2.48
N ALA A 51 10.50 -6.74 -2.32
CA ALA A 51 9.64 -6.19 -1.28
C ALA A 51 10.14 -6.58 0.13
N SER A 52 10.67 -7.78 0.31
CA SER A 52 11.23 -8.26 1.58
C SER A 52 12.35 -7.34 2.12
N LYS A 53 13.20 -6.82 1.23
CA LYS A 53 14.25 -5.84 1.58
C LYS A 53 13.69 -4.53 2.16
N HIS A 54 12.43 -4.22 1.84
CA HIS A 54 11.73 -3.01 2.24
C HIS A 54 10.57 -3.30 3.21
N LYS A 55 10.46 -4.50 3.78
CA LYS A 55 9.31 -4.86 4.64
C LYS A 55 9.12 -3.94 5.85
N ASN A 56 10.21 -3.33 6.33
CA ASN A 56 10.18 -2.36 7.42
C ASN A 56 9.64 -0.99 6.99
N ASP A 57 9.54 -0.72 5.70
CA ASP A 57 9.11 0.56 5.15
C ASP A 57 7.58 0.66 5.01
N ILE A 58 6.81 -0.40 5.27
CA ILE A 58 5.36 -0.42 5.09
C ILE A 58 4.67 0.78 5.75
N ALA A 59 4.99 1.07 7.02
CA ALA A 59 4.44 2.23 7.72
C ALA A 59 4.78 3.56 7.01
N TYR A 60 6.00 3.68 6.48
CA TYR A 60 6.42 4.85 5.73
C TYR A 60 5.69 4.98 4.39
N ILE A 61 5.54 3.89 3.65
CA ILE A 61 4.79 3.85 2.39
C ILE A 61 3.32 4.23 2.61
N LEU A 62 2.70 3.71 3.68
CA LEU A 62 1.30 3.96 3.99
C LEU A 62 1.01 5.39 4.45
N SER A 63 1.92 5.99 5.23
CA SER A 63 1.75 7.35 5.76
C SER A 63 2.23 8.43 4.79
N ASN A 64 3.20 8.11 3.93
CA ASN A 64 3.81 9.04 2.99
C ASN A 64 3.90 8.44 1.58
N PRO A 65 2.79 7.96 0.98
CA PRO A 65 2.80 7.46 -0.38
C PRO A 65 3.12 8.59 -1.36
N ASP A 66 3.75 8.24 -2.47
CA ASP A 66 3.90 9.16 -3.60
C ASP A 66 2.61 9.20 -4.45
N LEU A 67 1.82 8.12 -4.44
CA LEU A 67 0.50 8.04 -5.08
C LEU A 67 -0.40 7.02 -4.36
N VAL A 68 -1.70 7.27 -4.36
CA VAL A 68 -2.72 6.32 -3.91
C VAL A 68 -3.76 6.13 -5.00
N THR A 69 -4.05 4.88 -5.37
CA THR A 69 -5.11 4.56 -6.32
C THR A 69 -6.07 3.51 -5.73
N PRO A 70 -7.36 3.54 -6.09
CA PRO A 70 -8.23 2.40 -5.85
C PRO A 70 -7.80 1.23 -6.75
N ASN A 71 -7.92 0.00 -6.25
CA ASN A 71 -7.74 -1.19 -7.07
C ASN A 71 -8.90 -1.26 -8.08
N PRO A 72 -8.63 -1.35 -9.40
CA PRO A 72 -9.68 -1.41 -10.42
C PRO A 72 -10.63 -2.60 -10.26
N ASP A 73 -10.12 -3.73 -9.75
CA ASP A 73 -10.90 -4.97 -9.58
C ASP A 73 -11.72 -4.95 -8.28
N ASN A 74 -11.35 -4.10 -7.32
CA ASN A 74 -12.06 -3.93 -6.06
C ASN A 74 -11.84 -2.51 -5.52
N LEU A 75 -12.80 -1.61 -5.82
CA LEU A 75 -12.72 -0.19 -5.48
C LEU A 75 -12.61 0.10 -3.96
N LYS A 76 -12.92 -0.87 -3.09
CA LYS A 76 -12.73 -0.71 -1.63
C LYS A 76 -11.27 -0.85 -1.22
N THR A 77 -10.48 -1.57 -2.02
CA THR A 77 -9.04 -1.77 -1.82
C THR A 77 -8.28 -0.57 -2.37
N HIS A 78 -7.34 -0.04 -1.58
CA HIS A 78 -6.45 1.02 -2.02
C HIS A 78 -5.02 0.49 -2.16
N ILE A 79 -4.31 0.99 -3.16
CA ILE A 79 -2.92 0.66 -3.44
C ILE A 79 -2.08 1.92 -3.21
N PHE A 80 -1.13 1.82 -2.29
CA PHE A 80 -0.21 2.88 -1.90
C PHE A 80 1.13 2.65 -2.58
N TYR A 81 1.54 3.60 -3.41
CA TYR A 81 2.76 3.51 -4.19
C TYR A 81 3.86 4.40 -3.61
N LYS A 82 5.10 3.88 -3.58
CA LYS A 82 6.29 4.63 -3.17
C LYS A 82 7.48 4.32 -4.06
N SER A 83 8.13 5.37 -4.57
CA SER A 83 9.33 5.25 -5.38
C SER A 83 10.60 5.29 -4.52
N TYR A 84 11.51 4.39 -4.84
CA TYR A 84 12.87 4.28 -4.30
C TYR A 84 13.85 4.26 -5.46
N GLY A 85 14.11 5.44 -6.04
CA GLY A 85 14.94 5.56 -7.24
C GLY A 85 14.32 4.83 -8.43
N LYS A 86 14.91 3.70 -8.84
CA LYS A 86 14.40 2.86 -9.96
C LYS A 86 13.34 1.85 -9.53
N ILE A 87 13.12 1.66 -8.23
CA ILE A 87 12.18 0.69 -7.67
C ILE A 87 10.87 1.41 -7.36
N LEU A 88 9.75 0.77 -7.65
CA LEU A 88 8.43 1.22 -7.23
C LEU A 88 7.77 0.12 -6.40
N LEU A 89 7.45 0.42 -5.16
CA LEU A 89 6.76 -0.50 -4.26
C LEU A 89 5.29 -0.14 -4.17
N ALA A 90 4.44 -1.15 -4.17
CA ALA A 90 3.00 -1.03 -4.00
C ALA A 90 2.56 -1.81 -2.76
N VAL A 91 1.93 -1.13 -1.81
CA VAL A 91 1.29 -1.74 -0.63
C VAL A 91 -0.21 -1.77 -0.85
N ALA A 92 -0.80 -2.96 -0.85
CA ALA A 92 -2.24 -3.14 -1.02
C ALA A 92 -2.94 -3.18 0.34
N VAL A 93 -3.94 -2.32 0.53
CA VAL A 93 -4.78 -2.27 1.74
C VAL A 93 -6.21 -2.66 1.38
N GLN A 94 -6.65 -3.80 1.88
CA GLN A 94 -7.99 -4.34 1.66
C GLN A 94 -8.94 -3.99 2.80
N VAL A 95 -10.24 -4.12 2.56
CA VAL A 95 -11.30 -3.93 3.56
C VAL A 95 -11.98 -5.26 3.84
N LYS A 96 -12.11 -5.63 5.12
CA LYS A 96 -12.95 -6.74 5.57
C LYS A 96 -13.65 -6.33 6.86
N ASN A 97 -14.98 -6.50 6.92
CA ASN A 97 -15.81 -6.11 8.06
C ASN A 97 -15.51 -4.68 8.55
N GLU A 98 -15.44 -3.74 7.60
CA GLU A 98 -15.12 -2.31 7.84
C GLU A 98 -13.70 -2.01 8.33
N VAL A 99 -12.90 -3.04 8.63
CA VAL A 99 -11.51 -2.89 9.05
C VAL A 99 -10.57 -2.98 7.85
N ARG A 100 -9.50 -2.18 7.85
CA ARG A 100 -8.56 -2.03 6.73
C ARG A 100 -7.21 -2.66 7.04
N PHE A 101 -6.84 -3.71 6.31
CA PHE A 101 -5.62 -4.48 6.57
C PHE A 101 -4.67 -4.43 5.38
N VAL A 102 -3.37 -4.41 5.65
CA VAL A 102 -2.36 -4.66 4.62
C VAL A 102 -2.46 -6.10 4.18
N ALA A 103 -2.70 -6.31 2.89
CA ALA A 103 -2.76 -7.63 2.29
C ALA A 103 -1.37 -8.08 1.81
N THR A 104 -0.62 -7.18 1.18
CA THR A 104 0.70 -7.50 0.63
C THR A 104 1.47 -6.23 0.28
N MET A 105 2.75 -6.41 -0.04
CA MET A 105 3.61 -5.45 -0.70
C MET A 105 4.41 -6.16 -1.80
N TYR A 106 4.52 -5.52 -2.97
CA TYR A 106 5.27 -6.06 -4.09
C TYR A 106 5.95 -4.94 -4.89
N GLU A 107 6.94 -5.29 -5.69
CA GLU A 107 7.48 -4.39 -6.70
C GLU A 107 6.48 -4.26 -7.84
N ALA A 108 6.05 -3.03 -8.10
CA ALA A 108 5.12 -2.72 -9.17
C ALA A 108 5.89 -2.06 -10.32
N PRO A 109 6.14 -2.77 -11.44
CA PRO A 109 6.83 -2.14 -12.57
C PRO A 109 6.01 -0.97 -13.16
N ASN A 110 4.68 -1.05 -13.01
CA ASN A 110 3.72 -0.06 -13.49
C ASN A 110 2.61 0.20 -12.46
N VAL A 111 2.08 1.42 -12.45
CA VAL A 111 0.90 1.80 -11.66
C VAL A 111 -0.37 1.49 -12.44
N LYS A 112 -1.38 0.93 -11.75
CA LYS A 112 -2.75 0.85 -12.27
C LYS A 112 -3.58 2.00 -11.67
N GLY A 113 -4.12 2.86 -12.54
CA GLY A 113 -5.15 3.83 -12.16
C GLY A 113 -4.81 5.28 -12.56
N LEU A 114 -5.57 5.78 -13.54
CA LEU A 114 -5.82 7.20 -13.90
C LEU A 114 -6.78 7.23 -15.11
N LYS A 115 -7.96 6.57 -15.01
CA LYS A 115 -8.94 6.36 -16.09
C LYS A 115 -8.45 5.77 -17.44
N GLN A 116 -7.15 5.67 -17.73
CA GLN A 116 -6.56 4.97 -18.89
C GLN A 116 -5.07 4.66 -18.63
N GLU A 117 -4.66 3.48 -19.09
CA GLU A 117 -3.28 2.97 -19.28
C GLU A 117 -2.38 2.80 -18.05
N ARG A 118 -1.44 1.84 -18.17
CA ARG A 118 -0.41 1.55 -17.18
C ARG A 118 0.63 2.68 -17.23
N ILE A 119 1.00 3.27 -16.10
CA ILE A 119 2.05 4.31 -16.03
C ILE A 119 3.36 3.66 -15.59
N LEU A 120 4.44 3.87 -16.35
CA LEU A 120 5.77 3.36 -16.05
C LEU A 120 6.37 4.04 -14.80
N THR A 121 7.27 3.35 -14.10
CA THR A 121 7.99 3.92 -12.94
C THR A 121 8.81 5.17 -13.30
N SER A 122 9.34 5.26 -14.51
CA SER A 122 10.02 6.48 -15.00
C SER A 122 9.06 7.66 -15.10
N GLU A 123 7.84 7.43 -15.56
CA GLU A 123 6.77 8.44 -15.71
C GLU A 123 6.19 8.86 -14.35
N PHE A 124 6.23 7.96 -13.37
CA PHE A 124 5.84 8.22 -11.98
C PHE A 124 6.61 9.39 -11.35
N LEU A 125 7.91 9.50 -11.62
CA LEU A 125 8.74 10.59 -11.11
C LEU A 125 8.42 11.94 -11.77
N PHE A 126 7.95 11.94 -13.01
CA PHE A 126 7.49 13.15 -13.70
C PHE A 126 6.18 13.71 -13.10
N LEU A 127 5.31 12.85 -12.55
CA LEU A 127 4.08 13.28 -11.87
C LEU A 127 4.33 14.10 -10.60
N ARG A 128 5.53 13.98 -10.02
CA ARG A 128 5.98 14.71 -8.82
C ARG A 128 6.34 16.19 -9.09
N GLY A 129 6.50 16.57 -10.37
CA GLY A 129 6.97 17.89 -10.82
C GLY A 129 5.90 18.94 -11.12
N GLY A 130 4.61 18.65 -10.89
CA GLY A 130 3.52 19.61 -11.05
C GLY A 130 2.61 19.28 -12.24
N PHE A 131 1.34 19.00 -11.92
CA PHE A 131 0.27 18.85 -12.91
C PHE A 131 0.02 20.18 -13.65
N LYS A 132 0.11 20.17 -14.98
CA LYS A 132 -0.77 20.96 -15.85
C LYS A 132 -1.78 20.01 -16.50
N TRP A 133 -3.04 20.11 -16.10
CA TRP A 133 -4.13 19.44 -16.80
C TRP A 133 -4.21 19.96 -18.24
N LYS A 134 -3.84 19.16 -19.24
CA LYS A 134 -4.40 19.34 -20.58
C LYS A 134 -5.69 18.54 -20.64
N LYS A 135 -6.82 19.24 -20.54
CA LYS A 135 -8.09 18.76 -21.07
C LYS A 135 -7.88 18.53 -22.57
N TRP A 136 -7.91 17.28 -23.00
CA TRP A 136 -8.12 16.98 -24.41
C TRP A 136 -9.62 17.13 -24.68
N LYS A 137 -9.95 18.02 -25.63
CA LYS A 137 -11.29 18.16 -26.21
C LYS A 137 -11.54 16.99 -27.16
#